data_AF-A0A1V9EJL5-F1
#
_entry.id   AF-A0A1V9EJL5-F1
#
_cell.length_a   1.000
_cell.length_b   1.000
_cell.length_c   1.000
_cell.angle_alpha   90.00
_cell.angle_beta   90.00
_cell.angle_gamma   90.00
#
_symmetry.space_group_name_H-M   'P 1'
#
loop_
_entity.id
_entity.type
_entity.pdbx_description
1 polymer ?
#
loop_
_entity_poly.entity_id
_entity_poly.type
_entity_poly.pdbx_seq_one_letter_code
_entity_poly.pdbx_strand_id
1 'polypeptide(L)'
;MPKHYFNRLEYIDRLIRMKGTGTPKQLAERLHISESLLYEYLSFMKEQGAPIVYSKLRQSYYYERQGGFNLRFINANTIGED
;
A
#
# COMPACT_ATOMS: atom_id res chain seq x y z
N MET A 1 11.02 16.51 -8.62
CA MET A 1 9.69 15.85 -8.69
C MET A 1 9.09 15.73 -7.29
N PRO A 2 8.18 16.62 -6.85
CA PRO A 2 7.58 16.50 -5.52
C PRO A 2 6.06 16.21 -5.55
N LYS A 3 5.56 15.51 -4.51
CA LYS A 3 4.14 15.26 -4.11
C LYS A 3 3.43 13.94 -4.49
N HIS A 4 4.09 12.87 -4.96
CA HIS A 4 3.39 11.60 -5.25
C HIS A 4 3.54 10.49 -4.21
N TYR A 5 4.36 10.66 -3.17
CA TYR A 5 4.66 9.57 -2.24
C TYR A 5 3.42 9.04 -1.52
N PHE A 6 2.60 9.94 -0.96
CA PHE A 6 1.34 9.58 -0.31
C PHE A 6 0.31 8.99 -1.28
N ASN A 7 0.12 9.61 -2.46
CA ASN A 7 -0.82 9.11 -3.48
C ASN A 7 -0.47 7.69 -3.94
N ARG A 8 0.83 7.36 -4.03
CA ARG A 8 1.28 6.01 -4.39
C ARG A 8 0.97 5.01 -3.28
N LEU A 9 1.21 5.36 -2.02
CA LEU A 9 0.87 4.52 -0.87
C LEU A 9 -0.64 4.25 -0.79
N GLU A 10 -1.47 5.27 -0.98
CA GLU A 10 -2.93 5.11 -1.03
C GLU A 10 -3.38 4.22 -2.20
N TYR A 11 -2.75 4.38 -3.37
CA TYR A 11 -3.06 3.56 -4.54
C TYR A 11 -2.64 2.10 -4.33
N ILE A 12 -1.45 1.87 -3.76
CA ILE A 12 -0.97 0.54 -3.38
C ILE A 12 -1.92 -0.10 -2.37
N ASP A 13 -2.27 0.60 -1.30
CA ASP A 13 -3.24 0.12 -0.29
C ASP A 13 -4.55 -0.34 -0.94
N ARG A 14 -5.13 0.50 -1.79
CA ARG A 14 -6.39 0.20 -2.47
C ARG A 14 -6.28 -1.08 -3.29
N LEU A 15 -5.19 -1.23 -4.07
CA LEU A 15 -4.99 -2.43 -4.89
C LEU A 15 -4.75 -3.68 -4.06
N ILE A 16 -4.04 -3.58 -2.94
CA ILE A 16 -3.81 -4.70 -2.00
C ILE A 16 -5.14 -5.16 -1.39
N ARG A 17 -5.99 -4.23 -0.92
CA ARG A 17 -7.33 -4.54 -0.39
C ARG A 17 -8.22 -5.24 -1.40
N MET A 18 -8.16 -4.80 -2.66
CA MET A 18 -8.91 -5.40 -3.77
C MET A 18 -8.29 -6.70 -4.29
N LYS A 19 -7.08 -7.07 -3.81
CA LYS A 19 -6.27 -8.18 -4.35
C LYS A 19 -6.07 -8.05 -5.87
N GLY A 20 -5.90 -6.81 -6.33
CA GLY A 20 -5.84 -6.42 -7.75
C GLY A 20 -4.50 -5.84 -8.16
N THR A 21 -3.41 -6.15 -7.45
CA THR A 21 -2.10 -5.53 -7.74
C THR A 21 -1.48 -6.03 -9.04
N GLY A 22 -1.80 -7.26 -9.45
CA GLY A 22 -1.00 -7.96 -10.46
C GLY A 22 0.37 -8.37 -9.89
N THR A 23 1.26 -8.79 -10.79
CA THR A 23 2.66 -9.09 -10.45
C THR A 23 3.40 -7.83 -9.97
N PRO A 24 4.54 -7.96 -9.27
CA PRO A 24 5.33 -6.81 -8.86
C PRO A 24 5.70 -5.88 -10.04
N LYS A 25 6.08 -6.47 -11.17
CA LYS A 25 6.34 -5.74 -12.42
C LYS A 25 5.12 -4.95 -12.90
N GLN A 26 3.96 -5.58 -12.99
CA GLN A 26 2.72 -4.91 -13.41
C GLN A 26 2.32 -3.78 -12.46
N LEU A 27 2.49 -3.98 -11.15
CA LEU A 27 2.20 -2.95 -10.16
C LEU A 27 3.15 -1.75 -10.30
N ALA A 28 4.45 -2.00 -10.50
CA ALA A 28 5.46 -0.95 -10.70
C ALA A 28 5.18 -0.15 -11.99
N GLU A 29 4.84 -0.83 -13.08
CA GLU A 29 4.42 -0.21 -14.36
C GLU A 29 3.19 0.68 -14.17
N ARG A 30 2.15 0.20 -13.47
CA ARG A 30 0.93 0.98 -13.16
C ARG A 30 1.20 2.23 -12.31
N LEU A 31 2.20 2.16 -11.44
CA LEU A 31 2.63 3.27 -10.58
C LEU A 31 3.63 4.22 -11.28
N HIS A 32 4.07 3.87 -12.49
CA HIS A 32 5.14 4.54 -13.24
C HIS A 32 6.42 4.68 -12.40
N ILE A 33 6.86 3.58 -11.77
CA ILE A 33 8.08 3.48 -10.96
C ILE A 33 8.88 2.23 -11.33
N SER A 34 10.12 2.16 -10.86
CA SER A 34 10.91 0.93 -10.92
C SER A 34 10.39 -0.11 -9.91
N GLU A 35 10.65 -1.39 -10.16
CA GLU A 35 10.34 -2.46 -9.21
C GLU A 35 11.08 -2.24 -7.87
N SER A 36 12.33 -1.75 -7.90
CA SER A 36 13.07 -1.42 -6.68
C SER A 36 12.32 -0.40 -5.82
N LEU A 37 11.83 0.69 -6.42
CA LEU A 37 11.07 1.70 -5.66
C LEU A 37 9.71 1.15 -5.17
N LEU A 38 9.07 0.24 -5.92
CA LEU A 38 7.90 -0.47 -5.42
C LEU A 38 8.23 -1.29 -4.16
N TYR A 39 9.36 -2.02 -4.15
CA TYR A 39 9.78 -2.78 -2.99
C TYR A 39 10.07 -1.89 -1.78
N GLU A 40 10.65 -0.70 -1.98
CA GLU A 40 10.81 0.30 -0.90
C GLU A 40 9.45 0.72 -0.31
N TYR A 41 8.44 1.01 -1.14
CA TYR A 41 7.09 1.31 -0.65
C TYR A 41 6.48 0.16 0.15
N LEU A 42 6.61 -1.07 -0.35
CA LEU A 42 6.08 -2.27 0.32
C LEU A 42 6.82 -2.55 1.64
N SER A 43 8.14 -2.35 1.68
CA SER A 43 8.94 -2.48 2.91
C SER A 43 8.50 -1.46 3.94
N PHE A 44 8.40 -0.19 3.55
CA PHE A 44 7.92 0.86 4.43
C PHE A 44 6.53 0.55 5.00
N MET A 45 5.56 0.14 4.17
CA MET A 45 4.23 -0.23 4.66
C MET A 45 4.28 -1.39 5.67
N LYS A 46 5.12 -2.41 5.42
CA LYS A 46 5.32 -3.54 6.34
C LYS A 46 5.96 -3.13 7.66
N GLU A 47 6.97 -2.27 7.62
CA GLU A 47 7.63 -1.70 8.79
C GLU A 47 6.66 -0.89 9.66
N GLN A 48 5.68 -0.23 9.03
CA GLN A 48 4.57 0.44 9.71
C GLN A 48 3.43 -0.51 10.14
N GLY A 49 3.65 -1.84 10.07
CA GLY A 49 2.73 -2.87 10.57
C GLY A 49 1.70 -3.39 9.57
N ALA A 50 1.79 -3.05 8.28
CA ALA A 50 0.89 -3.60 7.27
C ALA A 50 1.24 -5.07 6.96
N PRO A 51 0.33 -6.05 7.17
CA PRO A 51 0.62 -7.47 7.01
C PRO A 51 0.47 -7.90 5.55
N ILE A 52 1.37 -7.41 4.69
CA ILE A 52 1.33 -7.60 3.23
C ILE A 52 2.02 -8.89 2.83
N VAL A 53 1.31 -9.76 2.11
CA VAL A 53 1.86 -11.00 1.52
C VAL A 53 1.61 -11.03 0.02
N TYR A 54 2.56 -11.60 -0.74
CA TYR A 54 2.38 -11.88 -2.16
C TYR A 54 1.94 -13.31 -2.40
N SER A 55 0.85 -13.50 -3.15
CA SER A 55 0.44 -14.81 -3.65
C SER A 55 0.88 -14.98 -5.11
N LYS A 56 1.77 -15.95 -5.36
CA LYS A 56 2.14 -16.33 -6.74
C LYS A 56 0.96 -16.87 -7.54
N LEU A 57 0.08 -17.65 -6.90
CA LEU A 57 -1.12 -18.23 -7.51
C LEU A 57 -2.10 -17.15 -7.97
N ARG A 58 -2.35 -16.13 -7.12
CA ARG A 58 -3.27 -15.03 -7.44
C ARG A 58 -2.60 -13.92 -8.25
N GLN A 59 -1.27 -13.94 -8.35
CA GLN A 59 -0.47 -12.84 -8.85
C GLN A 59 -0.90 -11.51 -8.23
N SER A 60 -0.97 -11.46 -6.90
CA SER A 60 -1.35 -10.24 -6.19
C SER A 60 -0.77 -10.19 -4.79
N TYR A 61 -0.44 -8.99 -4.35
CA TYR A 61 -0.32 -8.66 -2.94
C TYR A 61 -1.70 -8.57 -2.30
N TYR A 62 -1.79 -8.93 -1.02
CA TYR A 62 -2.99 -8.85 -0.19
C TYR A 62 -2.62 -8.69 1.28
N TYR A 63 -3.54 -8.19 2.10
CA TYR A 63 -3.39 -8.18 3.56
C TYR A 63 -3.82 -9.52 4.16
N GLU A 64 -3.03 -10.06 5.09
CA GLU A 64 -3.38 -11.31 5.81
C GLU A 64 -4.56 -11.13 6.77
N ARG A 65 -4.86 -9.90 7.16
CA ARG A 65 -6.00 -9.53 8.03
C ARG A 65 -6.70 -8.31 7.46
N GLN A 66 -8.01 -8.21 7.72
CA GLN A 66 -8.83 -7.10 7.24
C GLN A 66 -8.32 -5.79 7.82
N GLY A 67 -8.19 -4.77 6.97
CA GLY A 67 -7.69 -3.46 7.34
C GLY A 67 -7.35 -2.62 6.11
N GLY A 68 -6.78 -1.44 6.36
CA GLY A 68 -6.25 -0.53 5.36
C GLY A 68 -5.07 0.26 5.93
N PHE A 69 -4.22 0.73 5.05
CA PHE A 69 -3.05 1.54 5.37
C PHE A 69 -3.41 3.02 5.16
N ASN A 70 -3.56 3.77 6.25
CA ASN A 70 -3.97 5.17 6.21
C ASN A 70 -2.93 6.05 6.90
N LEU A 71 -2.34 6.97 6.16
CA LEU A 71 -1.44 8.00 6.67
C LEU A 71 -2.17 9.33 6.63
N ARG A 72 -2.67 9.76 7.78
CA ARG A 72 -3.36 11.05 7.92
C ARG A 72 -2.92 11.76 9.19
N PHE A 73 -2.95 13.09 9.13
CA PHE A 73 -2.85 13.90 10.34
C PHE A 73 -4.15 13.75 11.15
N ILE A 74 -4.03 13.47 12.45
CA ILE A 74 -5.15 13.42 13.39
C ILE A 74 -5.04 14.67 14.26
N ASN A 75 -6.12 15.45 14.32
CA ASN A 75 -6.21 16.58 15.26
C ASN A 75 -6.77 16.08 16.60
N ALA A 76 -6.30 16.66 17.71
CA ALA A 76 -6.70 16.25 19.06
C ALA A 76 -8.21 16.44 19.37
N ASN A 77 -8.96 17.16 18.51
CA ASN A 77 -10.41 17.34 18.65
C ASN A 77 -11.24 16.24 17.97
N THR A 78 -10.64 15.21 17.36
CA THR A 78 -11.36 14.06 16.78
C THR A 78 -11.26 12.78 17.60
N ILE A 79 -10.75 12.86 18.84
CA ILE A 79 -10.84 11.76 19.81
C ILE A 79 -12.00 12.07 20.74
N GLY A 80 -13.21 11.81 20.26
CA GLY A 80 -14.44 12.07 20.98
C GLY A 80 -15.64 11.82 20.09
N GLU A 81 -15.96 10.54 19.89
CA GLU A 81 -17.28 9.96 19.60
C GLU A 81 -17.04 8.50 19.17
N ASP A 82 -16.74 7.65 20.17
CA ASP A 82 -17.13 6.24 20.18
C ASP A 82 -18.39 6.13 21.06
#